data_AF-A0A1S2ZKU6-F1
#
_entry.id   AF-A0A1S2ZKU6-F1
#
_cell.length_a   1.000
_cell.length_b   1.000
_cell.length_c   1.000
_cell.angle_alpha   90.00
_cell.angle_beta   90.00
_cell.angle_gamma   90.00
#
_symmetry.space_group_name_H-M   'P 1'
#
loop_
_entity.id
_entity.type
_entity.pdbx_description
1 polymer ?
#
loop_
_entity_poly.entity_id
_entity_poly.type
_entity_poly.pdbx_seq_one_letter_code
_entity_poly.pdbx_strand_id
1 'polypeptide(L)'
;MLLPVGTDGAIGGQWTRNLGFLCGLRAGGKWVMLESKDWRLISDPTVSLCPWCGDPHPLCSHKLEGSEITRKATGFAVLDWKSGSKYKRFDIYRKVPKDLTQPTYTGAIISVCCCLFILFLFLSELTGFITTEVVNELYVDDPDKDSGGKIDVTLNVSLPNLHCELVGLDIQDEMGRHEVGHIDNSMKIPLNNGAGCRFEGQFSINKVPGNFHVSTHSATAQPQNPDMTHVIHKLSFGDTLQVQNVHGAFNALGGADRLTSNPLASHDYILKIVPTVYEDMSGKQRYSYQYTVANKEYVAYSHTGRIIPAIWFRYDLSPITVKYTERRQPLYRFITTICAIIGGTFTVAGILDSCIFTASEAWKKIQLGKIH
;
A
#
# COMPACT_ATOMS: atom_id res chain seq x y z
N MET A 1 38.25 -13.84 -64.30
CA MET A 1 37.37 -13.23 -65.32
C MET A 1 36.95 -11.87 -64.77
N LEU A 2 37.53 -10.82 -65.35
CA LEU A 2 36.99 -9.46 -65.51
C LEU A 2 36.46 -8.68 -64.26
N LEU A 3 37.28 -7.71 -63.83
CA LEU A 3 36.87 -6.33 -63.46
C LEU A 3 36.21 -5.63 -64.70
N PRO A 4 35.65 -4.38 -64.69
CA PRO A 4 35.90 -3.26 -63.75
C PRO A 4 34.83 -2.11 -63.61
N VAL A 5 35.22 -1.07 -62.83
CA VAL A 5 35.02 0.42 -62.93
C VAL A 5 33.71 1.15 -62.54
N GLY A 6 33.90 2.16 -61.64
CA GLY A 6 33.25 3.49 -61.62
C GLY A 6 33.14 4.12 -60.20
N THR A 7 34.15 4.85 -59.65
CA THR A 7 34.36 6.35 -59.61
C THR A 7 33.18 7.12 -58.98
N ASP A 8 33.25 8.04 -58.00
CA ASP A 8 34.27 8.92 -57.38
C ASP A 8 33.77 9.47 -56.01
N GLY A 9 34.67 9.98 -55.15
CA GLY A 9 34.38 11.13 -54.25
C GLY A 9 34.49 10.93 -52.72
N ALA A 10 35.50 11.56 -52.10
CA ALA A 10 35.89 11.58 -50.68
C ALA A 10 34.79 12.12 -49.71
N ILE A 11 34.78 11.84 -48.39
CA ILE A 11 35.59 12.44 -47.31
C ILE A 11 35.25 11.72 -45.96
N GLY A 12 36.25 11.46 -45.08
CA GLY A 12 36.07 11.60 -43.62
C GLY A 12 35.88 10.35 -42.72
N GLY A 13 36.99 9.89 -42.12
CA GLY A 13 37.15 9.59 -40.68
C GLY A 13 36.14 8.72 -39.92
N GLN A 14 36.58 7.51 -39.58
CA GLN A 14 35.92 6.49 -38.75
C GLN A 14 36.27 6.64 -37.25
N TRP A 15 35.31 6.41 -36.34
CA TRP A 15 35.31 5.37 -35.28
C TRP A 15 34.39 5.69 -34.09
N THR A 16 33.77 4.61 -33.62
CA THR A 16 32.66 4.43 -32.67
C THR A 16 33.11 4.37 -31.20
N ARG A 17 32.16 4.55 -30.26
CA ARG A 17 32.31 4.09 -28.86
C ARG A 17 31.00 3.57 -28.27
N ASN A 18 31.01 2.31 -27.84
CA ASN A 18 30.43 1.89 -26.58
C ASN A 18 31.08 0.59 -26.07
N LEU A 19 31.13 0.52 -24.73
CA LEU A 19 31.51 -0.61 -23.85
C LEU A 19 33.00 -0.88 -23.61
N GLY A 20 33.30 -1.00 -22.31
CA GLY A 20 34.65 -0.91 -21.72
C GLY A 20 35.44 -2.20 -21.69
N PHE A 21 36.72 -2.06 -21.35
CA PHE A 21 37.62 -3.17 -21.04
C PHE A 21 38.69 -2.75 -20.03
N LEU A 22 38.97 -3.70 -19.13
CA LEU A 22 40.18 -3.81 -18.32
C LEU A 22 41.43 -3.74 -19.21
N CYS A 23 42.47 -3.04 -18.75
CA CYS A 23 43.79 -3.07 -19.39
C CYS A 23 44.80 -3.80 -18.50
N GLY A 24 45.20 -5.01 -18.92
CA GLY A 24 46.39 -5.69 -18.44
C GLY A 24 47.60 -5.32 -19.31
N LEU A 25 48.71 -4.94 -18.69
CA LEU A 25 49.98 -4.63 -19.35
C LEU A 25 50.73 -5.91 -19.73
N ARG A 26 51.23 -5.96 -20.97
CA ARG A 26 52.06 -7.05 -21.51
C ARG A 26 53.51 -6.61 -21.56
N ALA A 27 54.37 -7.17 -20.71
CA ALA A 27 55.82 -7.09 -20.85
C ALA A 27 56.39 -8.51 -21.04
N GLY A 28 57.07 -8.76 -22.16
CA GLY A 28 57.95 -9.92 -22.30
C GLY A 28 57.34 -11.33 -22.27
N GLY A 29 56.04 -11.51 -22.53
CA GLY A 29 55.49 -12.84 -22.86
C GLY A 29 55.23 -13.82 -21.70
N LYS A 30 55.18 -13.38 -20.43
CA LYS A 30 54.61 -14.16 -19.31
C LYS A 30 53.68 -13.30 -18.46
N TRP A 31 52.57 -13.88 -17.99
CA TRP A 31 51.64 -13.24 -17.04
C TRP A 31 52.18 -13.36 -15.62
N VAL A 32 52.23 -12.25 -14.87
CA VAL A 32 52.49 -12.24 -13.42
C VAL A 32 51.38 -11.44 -12.75
N MET A 33 50.69 -12.05 -11.78
CA MET A 33 49.72 -11.39 -10.90
C MET A 33 50.47 -10.70 -9.77
N LEU A 34 50.23 -9.41 -9.55
CA LEU A 34 50.69 -8.69 -8.35
C LEU A 34 49.51 -8.00 -7.69
N GLU A 35 49.25 -8.41 -6.45
CA GLU A 35 48.33 -7.79 -5.50
C GLU A 35 49.15 -6.77 -4.67
N SER A 36 48.72 -5.52 -4.59
CA SER A 36 49.45 -4.48 -3.84
C SER A 36 48.53 -3.49 -3.16
N LYS A 37 48.51 -3.59 -1.83
CA LYS A 37 48.01 -2.62 -0.86
C LYS A 37 48.83 -1.31 -0.89
N ASP A 38 48.16 -0.24 -0.46
CA ASP A 38 48.68 1.03 0.07
C ASP A 38 49.47 1.98 -0.86
N TRP A 39 48.82 3.09 -1.26
CA TRP A 39 49.48 4.28 -1.80
C TRP A 39 49.57 5.39 -0.73
N ARG A 40 50.80 5.80 -0.39
CA ARG A 40 51.11 7.13 0.18
C ARG A 40 51.63 8.02 -0.96
N LEU A 41 51.12 9.24 -1.07
CA LEU A 41 51.67 10.26 -1.95
C LEU A 41 52.51 11.25 -1.13
N ILE A 42 53.80 11.33 -1.48
CA ILE A 42 54.75 12.36 -1.07
C ILE A 42 54.60 13.52 -2.05
N SER A 43 54.47 14.73 -1.53
CA SER A 43 54.42 15.99 -2.27
C SER A 43 55.79 16.65 -2.33
N ASP A 44 56.27 17.02 -3.52
CA ASP A 44 57.29 18.07 -3.70
C ASP A 44 57.01 18.86 -5.00
N PRO A 45 57.05 20.21 -5.04
CA PRO A 45 56.45 21.00 -6.09
C PRO A 45 57.49 21.76 -6.91
N THR A 46 58.11 21.13 -7.90
CA THR A 46 58.75 21.84 -9.02
C THR A 46 58.83 20.91 -10.22
N VAL A 47 58.35 21.38 -11.38
CA VAL A 47 58.35 20.71 -12.70
C VAL A 47 57.13 19.82 -12.97
N SER A 48 56.11 20.39 -13.62
CA SER A 48 55.08 19.63 -14.33
C SER A 48 55.28 19.80 -15.84
N LEU A 49 55.71 18.72 -16.50
CA LEU A 49 55.71 18.56 -17.96
C LEU A 49 54.28 18.28 -18.45
N CYS A 50 53.90 18.83 -19.61
CA CYS A 50 52.64 18.48 -20.27
C CYS A 50 52.79 17.07 -20.91
N PRO A 51 51.87 16.10 -20.69
CA PRO A 51 52.12 14.70 -21.06
C PRO A 51 52.02 14.36 -22.55
N TRP A 52 51.91 15.34 -23.46
CA TRP A 52 51.61 15.10 -24.88
C TRP A 52 52.63 15.65 -25.88
N CYS A 53 53.54 16.55 -25.49
CA CYS A 53 54.55 17.10 -26.40
C CYS A 53 55.82 17.44 -25.60
N GLY A 54 56.84 16.58 -25.63
CA GLY A 54 58.03 16.70 -24.80
C GLY A 54 59.10 17.68 -25.32
N ASP A 55 58.77 18.94 -25.61
CA ASP A 55 59.77 19.99 -25.93
C ASP A 55 59.52 21.33 -25.19
N PRO A 56 60.57 22.09 -24.82
CA PRO A 56 60.43 23.33 -24.06
C PRO A 56 60.50 24.57 -24.97
N HIS A 57 59.46 25.41 -25.02
CA HIS A 57 59.60 26.83 -25.39
C HIS A 57 58.47 27.70 -24.79
N PRO A 58 58.72 29.01 -24.58
CA PRO A 58 58.02 29.86 -23.63
C PRO A 58 56.75 30.45 -24.25
N LEU A 59 55.75 30.81 -23.43
CA LEU A 59 54.99 32.05 -23.61
C LEU A 59 53.99 32.34 -22.49
N CYS A 60 53.87 33.64 -22.25
CA CYS A 60 52.78 34.37 -21.61
C CYS A 60 52.65 34.34 -20.09
N SER A 61 53.53 35.10 -19.45
CA SER A 61 53.16 35.92 -18.29
C SER A 61 52.04 36.89 -18.68
N HIS A 62 50.77 36.52 -18.45
CA HIS A 62 49.73 37.50 -18.18
C HIS A 62 49.55 37.59 -16.67
N LYS A 63 50.11 38.67 -16.13
CA LYS A 63 49.83 39.20 -14.81
C LYS A 63 48.33 39.48 -14.72
N LEU A 64 47.58 38.62 -14.03
CA LEU A 64 46.26 38.97 -13.52
C LEU A 64 46.47 39.66 -12.18
N GLU A 65 46.46 40.99 -12.26
CA GLU A 65 46.26 41.92 -11.15
C GLU A 65 45.08 41.45 -10.28
N GLY A 66 45.20 41.69 -8.97
CA GLY A 66 44.39 41.09 -7.92
C GLY A 66 42.88 41.06 -8.16
N SER A 67 42.31 39.90 -7.91
CA SER A 67 40.96 39.78 -7.36
C SER A 67 40.94 38.56 -6.45
N GLU A 68 40.76 38.81 -5.15
CA GLU A 68 40.38 37.79 -4.17
C GLU A 68 39.10 37.10 -4.65
N ILE A 69 39.23 35.92 -5.24
CA ILE A 69 38.08 35.01 -5.38
C ILE A 69 37.94 34.32 -4.03
N THR A 70 37.31 35.00 -3.08
CA THR A 70 36.68 34.32 -1.95
C THR A 70 35.64 33.37 -2.52
N ARG A 71 35.97 32.08 -2.68
CA ARG A 71 34.94 31.05 -2.77
C ARG A 71 34.19 31.10 -1.44
N LYS A 72 33.02 31.74 -1.42
CA LYS A 72 32.07 31.57 -0.32
C LYS A 72 31.65 30.11 -0.36
N ALA A 73 32.37 29.28 0.40
CA ALA A 73 31.90 27.95 0.71
C ALA A 73 30.65 28.14 1.58
N THR A 74 29.47 28.12 0.95
CA THR A 74 28.22 27.79 1.61
C THR A 74 28.29 26.31 1.95
N GLY A 75 29.18 25.98 2.91
CA GLY A 75 29.17 24.67 3.53
C GLY A 75 27.84 24.54 4.23
N PHE A 76 27.01 23.60 3.77
CA PHE A 76 26.00 23.00 4.61
C PHE A 76 26.69 22.68 5.93
N ALA A 77 26.16 23.22 7.04
CA ALA A 77 26.64 22.85 8.36
C ALA A 77 26.26 21.37 8.55
N VAL A 78 27.12 20.46 8.10
CA VAL A 78 27.11 19.08 8.55
C VAL A 78 27.24 19.21 10.06
N LEU A 79 26.19 18.81 10.78
CA LEU A 79 26.19 18.77 12.23
C LEU A 79 27.51 18.12 12.67
N ASP A 80 28.37 18.92 13.31
CA ASP A 80 29.62 18.45 13.89
C ASP A 80 29.24 17.51 15.04
N TRP A 81 29.05 16.23 14.69
CA TRP A 81 28.84 15.18 15.66
C TRP A 81 30.14 15.08 16.47
N LYS A 82 30.15 15.69 17.66
CA LYS A 82 31.22 15.52 18.65
C LYS A 82 31.24 14.06 19.10
N SER A 83 31.84 13.21 18.29
CA SER A 83 32.16 11.83 18.63
C SER A 83 33.19 11.87 19.74
N GLY A 84 32.74 11.56 20.95
CA GLY A 84 33.61 11.37 22.11
C GLY A 84 34.71 10.37 21.76
N SER A 85 35.94 10.87 21.78
CA SER A 85 37.22 10.16 21.86
C SER A 85 37.16 8.63 21.72
N LYS A 86 37.20 8.10 20.48
CA LYS A 86 37.90 6.84 20.12
C LYS A 86 37.85 6.45 18.64
N TYR A 87 37.13 7.16 17.76
CA TYR A 87 37.08 6.85 16.32
C TYR A 87 37.58 8.01 15.45
N LYS A 88 38.85 8.41 15.60
CA LYS A 88 39.49 9.43 14.73
C LYS A 88 39.80 8.92 13.30
N ARG A 89 39.50 7.65 12.98
CA ARG A 89 39.90 7.01 11.71
C ARG A 89 38.82 6.98 10.63
N PHE A 90 37.61 7.49 10.92
CA PHE A 90 36.47 7.52 9.97
C PHE A 90 36.04 8.95 9.61
N ASP A 91 36.93 9.94 9.73
CA ASP A 91 36.66 11.31 9.27
C ASP A 91 37.05 11.39 7.78
N ILE A 92 36.13 10.97 6.89
CA ILE A 92 36.34 10.86 5.43
C ILE A 92 36.50 12.24 4.77
N TYR A 93 36.06 13.32 5.43
CA TYR A 93 36.08 14.66 4.87
C TYR A 93 37.24 15.51 5.41
N ARG A 94 38.01 16.10 4.50
CA ARG A 94 39.07 17.06 4.82
C ARG A 94 38.44 18.30 5.45
N LYS A 95 38.71 18.56 6.73
CA LYS A 95 38.23 19.76 7.43
C LYS A 95 38.74 21.00 6.72
N VAL A 96 37.81 21.84 6.26
CA VAL A 96 38.13 23.12 5.65
C VAL A 96 38.60 24.07 6.76
N PRO A 97 39.72 24.80 6.58
CA PRO A 97 40.19 25.77 7.56
C PRO A 97 39.09 26.82 7.81
N LYS A 98 38.84 27.16 9.07
CA LYS A 98 37.76 28.07 9.49
C LYS A 98 37.90 29.48 8.91
N ASP A 99 39.10 29.86 8.48
CA ASP A 99 39.43 31.17 7.93
C ASP A 99 38.90 31.40 6.49
N LEU A 100 38.50 30.32 5.80
CA LEU A 100 37.93 30.37 4.44
C LEU A 100 36.39 30.22 4.43
N THR A 101 35.77 29.99 5.59
CA THR A 101 34.33 29.78 5.73
C THR A 101 33.71 30.92 6.51
N GLN A 102 33.03 31.86 5.84
CA GLN A 102 32.19 32.85 6.53
C GLN A 102 30.77 32.31 6.73
N PRO A 103 30.25 32.25 7.96
CA PRO A 103 28.88 31.80 8.21
C PRO A 103 27.89 32.81 7.61
N THR A 104 26.98 32.33 6.76
CA THR A 104 25.89 33.12 6.18
C THR A 104 24.57 32.81 6.88
N TYR A 105 23.80 33.85 7.23
CA TYR A 105 22.49 33.71 7.88
C TYR A 105 21.50 32.87 7.04
N THR A 106 21.52 33.06 5.72
CA THR A 106 20.71 32.27 4.77
C THR A 106 21.08 30.78 4.79
N GLY A 107 22.37 30.45 4.90
CA GLY A 107 22.83 29.05 4.99
C GLY A 107 22.41 28.38 6.29
N ALA A 108 22.34 29.13 7.39
CA ALA A 108 21.83 28.63 8.67
C ALA A 108 20.34 28.27 8.59
N ILE A 109 19.52 29.14 7.98
CA ILE A 109 18.08 28.87 7.80
C ILE A 109 17.85 27.63 6.94
N ILE A 110 18.54 27.53 5.80
CA ILE A 110 18.43 26.37 4.90
C ILE A 110 18.81 25.07 5.63
N SER A 111 19.91 25.09 6.39
CA SER A 111 20.37 23.93 7.16
C SER A 111 19.34 23.50 8.22
N VAL A 112 18.72 24.44 8.93
CA VAL A 112 17.65 24.15 9.91
C VAL A 112 16.42 23.55 9.23
N CYS A 113 15.97 24.13 8.11
CA CYS A 113 14.83 23.60 7.34
C CYS A 113 15.10 22.18 6.83
N CYS A 114 16.31 21.91 6.33
CA CYS A 114 16.68 20.56 5.90
C CYS A 114 16.72 19.55 7.06
N CYS A 115 17.23 19.95 8.24
CA CYS A 115 17.22 19.08 9.41
C CYS A 115 15.79 18.73 9.85
N LEU A 116 14.88 19.72 9.88
CA LEU A 116 13.47 19.51 10.21
C LEU A 116 12.79 18.58 9.19
N PHE A 117 13.08 18.74 7.90
CA PHE A 117 12.54 17.89 6.85
C PHE A 117 13.05 16.45 6.94
N ILE A 118 14.36 16.25 7.19
CA ILE A 118 14.94 14.91 7.42
C ILE A 118 14.29 14.25 8.65
N LEU A 119 14.13 15.00 9.75
CA LEU A 119 13.49 14.50 10.95
C LEU A 119 12.03 14.10 10.69
N PHE A 120 11.28 14.91 9.94
CA PHE A 120 9.92 14.60 9.54
C PHE A 120 9.84 13.31 8.72
N LEU A 121 10.67 13.17 7.67
CA LEU A 121 10.70 11.96 6.84
C LEU A 121 11.09 10.73 7.66
N PHE A 122 12.08 10.86 8.55
CA PHE A 122 12.49 9.78 9.43
C PHE A 122 11.38 9.35 10.38
N LEU A 123 10.68 10.30 11.03
CA LEU A 123 9.56 9.98 11.92
C LEU A 123 8.39 9.35 11.17
N SER A 124 8.14 9.78 9.93
CA SER A 124 7.13 9.17 9.05
C SER A 124 7.47 7.71 8.75
N GLU A 125 8.70 7.43 8.31
CA GLU A 125 9.18 6.07 8.01
C GLU A 125 9.24 5.19 9.27
N LEU A 126 9.65 5.76 10.42
CA LEU A 126 9.67 5.06 11.70
C LEU A 126 8.24 4.67 12.11
N THR A 127 7.28 5.57 11.93
CA THR A 127 5.87 5.26 12.19
C THR A 127 5.38 4.15 11.26
N GLY A 128 5.69 4.24 9.96
CA GLY A 128 5.36 3.21 8.97
C GLY A 128 5.98 1.84 9.27
N PHE A 129 7.21 1.81 9.77
CA PHE A 129 7.90 0.59 10.17
C PHE A 129 7.29 -0.06 11.42
N ILE A 130 6.80 0.76 12.37
CA ILE A 130 6.16 0.27 13.60
C ILE A 130 4.74 -0.21 13.33
N THR A 131 4.02 0.40 12.37
CA THR A 131 2.69 -0.04 11.98
C THR A 131 2.73 -1.40 11.27
N THR A 132 1.71 -2.23 11.52
CA THR A 132 1.53 -3.53 10.85
C THR A 132 0.84 -3.33 9.50
N GLU A 133 1.24 -4.14 8.53
CA GLU A 133 0.65 -4.16 7.20
C GLU A 133 -0.20 -5.41 7.03
N VAL A 134 -1.43 -5.25 6.52
CA VAL A 134 -2.33 -6.37 6.21
C VAL A 134 -2.17 -6.72 4.74
N VAL A 135 -1.71 -7.93 4.45
CA VAL A 135 -1.53 -8.45 3.09
C VAL A 135 -2.65 -9.41 2.75
N ASN A 136 -3.21 -9.27 1.54
CA ASN A 136 -4.35 -10.07 1.07
C ASN A 136 -3.86 -11.11 0.05
N GLU A 137 -4.11 -12.38 0.33
CA GLU A 137 -3.79 -13.51 -0.55
C GLU A 137 -5.09 -14.24 -0.92
N LEU A 138 -5.21 -14.71 -2.17
CA LEU A 138 -6.35 -15.49 -2.65
C LEU A 138 -5.93 -16.93 -2.87
N TYR A 139 -6.72 -17.88 -2.36
CA TYR A 139 -6.46 -19.30 -2.53
C TYR A 139 -7.77 -20.10 -2.64
N VAL A 140 -7.68 -21.34 -3.13
CA VAL A 140 -8.82 -22.20 -3.42
C VAL A 140 -8.75 -23.39 -2.46
N ASP A 141 -9.24 -23.20 -1.24
CA ASP A 141 -9.42 -24.26 -0.25
C ASP A 141 -10.50 -23.82 0.74
N ASP A 142 -11.19 -24.78 1.35
CA ASP A 142 -12.03 -24.50 2.52
C ASP A 142 -11.12 -24.15 3.71
N PRO A 143 -11.16 -22.90 4.21
CA PRO A 143 -10.30 -22.48 5.29
C PRO A 143 -10.64 -23.11 6.63
N ASP A 144 -11.90 -23.50 6.82
CA ASP A 144 -12.45 -23.83 8.12
C ASP A 144 -12.85 -25.31 8.15
N LYS A 145 -11.85 -26.18 8.18
CA LYS A 145 -12.04 -27.64 8.17
C LYS A 145 -12.60 -28.17 9.48
N ASP A 146 -12.40 -27.45 10.57
CA ASP A 146 -12.73 -27.89 11.93
C ASP A 146 -14.21 -27.65 12.29
N SER A 147 -14.90 -26.71 11.63
CA SER A 147 -16.33 -26.44 11.84
C SER A 147 -17.29 -27.52 11.32
N GLY A 148 -16.78 -28.69 10.91
CA GLY A 148 -17.61 -29.82 10.52
C GLY A 148 -18.53 -29.55 9.31
N GLY A 149 -18.13 -28.63 8.42
CA GLY A 149 -18.90 -28.29 7.23
C GLY A 149 -20.11 -27.39 7.48
N LYS A 150 -20.16 -26.68 8.61
CA LYS A 150 -21.24 -25.71 8.92
C LYS A 150 -20.71 -24.27 8.98
N ILE A 151 -21.61 -23.31 8.83
CA ILE A 151 -21.36 -21.86 8.94
C ILE A 151 -22.40 -21.29 9.89
N ASP A 152 -21.97 -20.56 10.91
CA ASP A 152 -22.88 -19.86 11.81
C ASP A 152 -23.41 -18.57 11.16
N VAL A 153 -24.71 -18.35 11.27
CA VAL A 153 -25.43 -17.21 10.69
C VAL A 153 -26.08 -16.43 11.82
N THR A 154 -25.86 -15.11 11.81
CA THR A 154 -26.59 -14.19 12.67
C THR A 154 -27.49 -13.31 11.81
N LEU A 155 -28.81 -13.42 12.02
CA LEU A 155 -29.83 -12.61 11.34
C LEU A 155 -30.53 -11.69 12.34
N ASN A 156 -30.70 -10.42 11.99
CA ASN A 156 -31.47 -9.44 12.72
C ASN A 156 -32.33 -8.65 11.72
N VAL A 157 -33.64 -8.89 11.74
CA VAL A 157 -34.60 -8.30 10.81
C VAL A 157 -35.84 -7.81 11.58
N SER A 158 -36.35 -6.64 11.21
CA SER A 158 -37.56 -6.05 11.78
C SER A 158 -38.68 -6.02 10.75
N LEU A 159 -39.85 -6.53 11.12
CA LEU A 159 -41.09 -6.48 10.35
C LEU A 159 -42.12 -5.65 11.15
N PRO A 160 -42.29 -4.35 10.86
CA PRO A 160 -43.07 -3.47 11.72
C PRO A 160 -44.59 -3.70 11.67
N ASN A 161 -45.07 -4.40 10.64
CA ASN A 161 -46.50 -4.66 10.38
C ASN A 161 -46.87 -6.14 10.53
N LEU A 162 -46.01 -6.96 11.14
CA LEU A 162 -46.26 -8.39 11.36
C LEU A 162 -45.98 -8.78 12.82
N HIS A 163 -46.97 -9.41 13.46
CA HIS A 163 -46.86 -9.88 14.84
C HIS A 163 -45.82 -11.00 15.00
N CYS A 164 -45.14 -11.05 16.14
CA CYS A 164 -44.08 -12.03 16.41
C CYS A 164 -44.52 -13.50 16.38
N GLU A 165 -45.77 -13.78 16.72
CA GLU A 165 -46.33 -15.14 16.67
C GLU A 165 -46.46 -15.67 15.23
N LEU A 166 -46.46 -14.77 14.26
CA LEU A 166 -46.66 -15.04 12.83
C LEU A 166 -45.35 -15.05 12.03
N VAL A 167 -44.20 -14.94 12.70
CA VAL A 167 -42.87 -14.96 12.07
C VAL A 167 -42.20 -16.29 12.40
N GLY A 168 -41.74 -17.02 11.39
CA GLY A 168 -40.87 -18.18 11.55
C GLY A 168 -39.70 -18.14 10.55
N LEU A 169 -38.69 -18.96 10.84
CA LEU A 169 -37.49 -19.12 10.02
C LEU A 169 -37.42 -20.56 9.53
N ASP A 170 -37.29 -20.73 8.22
CA ASP A 170 -37.10 -22.04 7.61
C ASP A 170 -35.72 -22.12 6.96
N ILE A 171 -35.10 -23.30 7.03
CA ILE A 171 -33.79 -23.57 6.46
C ILE A 171 -33.93 -24.76 5.49
N GLN A 172 -33.42 -24.59 4.28
CA GLN A 172 -33.42 -25.62 3.25
C GLN A 172 -32.08 -25.62 2.50
N ASP A 173 -31.49 -26.80 2.30
CA ASP A 173 -30.27 -26.93 1.49
C ASP A 173 -30.36 -28.05 0.45
N GLU A 174 -29.40 -28.05 -0.49
CA GLU A 174 -29.31 -29.07 -1.54
C GLU A 174 -28.85 -30.44 -1.02
N MET A 175 -28.33 -30.52 0.21
CA MET A 175 -28.03 -31.80 0.87
C MET A 175 -29.27 -32.48 1.44
N GLY A 176 -30.46 -31.87 1.30
CA GLY A 176 -31.73 -32.42 1.74
C GLY A 176 -32.09 -32.07 3.18
N ARG A 177 -31.37 -31.15 3.84
CA ARG A 177 -31.82 -30.58 5.11
C ARG A 177 -33.03 -29.69 4.85
N HIS A 178 -34.09 -29.92 5.60
CA HIS A 178 -35.27 -29.07 5.61
C HIS A 178 -35.77 -28.96 7.04
N GLU A 179 -35.60 -27.78 7.63
CA GLU A 179 -36.07 -27.45 8.96
C GLU A 179 -37.12 -26.36 8.86
N VAL A 180 -38.31 -26.65 9.39
CA VAL A 180 -39.44 -25.71 9.39
C VAL A 180 -39.62 -25.14 10.80
N GLY A 181 -39.77 -23.82 10.90
CA GLY A 181 -40.00 -23.14 12.16
C GLY A 181 -38.83 -23.28 13.13
N HIS A 182 -37.60 -23.07 12.66
CA HIS A 182 -36.39 -23.11 13.48
C HIS A 182 -36.48 -22.06 14.61
N ILE A 183 -36.53 -22.53 15.86
CA ILE A 183 -36.73 -21.69 17.07
C ILE A 183 -35.45 -21.59 17.92
N ASP A 184 -34.48 -22.49 17.73
CA ASP A 184 -33.27 -22.54 18.56
C ASP A 184 -32.48 -21.23 18.47
N ASN A 185 -32.07 -20.69 19.63
CA ASN A 185 -31.34 -19.43 19.75
C ASN A 185 -31.97 -18.25 18.98
N SER A 186 -33.29 -18.24 18.85
CA SER A 186 -34.05 -17.12 18.28
C SER A 186 -34.73 -16.29 19.38
N MET A 187 -34.70 -14.97 19.23
CA MET A 187 -35.41 -14.01 20.06
C MET A 187 -36.35 -13.19 19.19
N LYS A 188 -37.60 -13.08 19.65
CA LYS A 188 -38.65 -12.28 19.01
C LYS A 188 -39.02 -11.13 19.94
N ILE A 189 -38.77 -9.91 19.50
CA ILE A 189 -38.99 -8.69 20.28
C ILE A 189 -40.19 -7.94 19.66
N PRO A 190 -41.28 -7.71 20.39
CA PRO A 190 -42.43 -6.98 19.85
C PRO A 190 -42.05 -5.52 19.55
N LEU A 191 -42.51 -5.02 18.41
CA LEU A 191 -42.40 -3.62 17.99
C LEU A 191 -43.79 -2.98 17.93
N ASN A 192 -43.86 -1.64 17.97
CA ASN A 192 -45.10 -0.89 17.78
C ASN A 192 -46.25 -1.38 18.67
N ASN A 193 -46.02 -1.51 19.98
CA ASN A 193 -46.99 -2.05 20.95
C ASN A 193 -47.53 -3.47 20.60
N GLY A 194 -46.74 -4.28 19.89
CA GLY A 194 -47.07 -5.65 19.51
C GLY A 194 -47.57 -5.82 18.08
N ALA A 195 -47.74 -4.73 17.31
CA ALA A 195 -48.14 -4.79 15.90
C ALA A 195 -47.01 -5.29 14.97
N GLY A 196 -45.76 -5.10 15.38
CA GLY A 196 -44.59 -5.54 14.63
C GLY A 196 -43.71 -6.51 15.42
N CYS A 197 -42.69 -7.04 14.75
CA CYS A 197 -41.73 -7.95 15.33
C CYS A 197 -40.32 -7.67 14.86
N ARG A 198 -39.38 -7.64 15.79
CA ARG A 198 -37.95 -7.77 15.51
C ARG A 198 -37.53 -9.21 15.80
N PHE A 199 -37.08 -9.89 14.76
CA PHE A 199 -36.59 -11.26 14.80
C PHE A 199 -35.06 -11.25 14.80
N GLU A 200 -34.47 -11.81 15.85
CA GLU A 200 -33.04 -12.05 15.98
C GLU A 200 -32.81 -13.56 16.07
N GLY A 201 -32.00 -14.12 15.17
CA GLY A 201 -31.73 -15.57 15.12
C GLY A 201 -30.25 -15.86 14.96
N GLN A 202 -29.76 -16.85 15.70
CA GLN A 202 -28.43 -17.43 15.54
C GLN A 202 -28.56 -18.92 15.21
N PHE A 203 -28.22 -19.30 13.99
CA PHE A 203 -28.39 -20.67 13.48
C PHE A 203 -27.24 -21.05 12.57
N SER A 204 -26.97 -22.34 12.42
CA SER A 204 -25.91 -22.82 11.54
C SER A 204 -26.48 -23.41 10.25
N ILE A 205 -25.90 -23.03 9.10
CA ILE A 205 -26.20 -23.57 7.77
C ILE A 205 -25.08 -24.52 7.32
N ASN A 206 -25.37 -25.43 6.41
CA ASN A 206 -24.34 -26.30 5.83
C ASN A 206 -23.54 -25.53 4.77
N LYS A 207 -22.27 -25.93 4.55
CA LYS A 207 -21.40 -25.38 3.51
C LYS A 207 -21.75 -25.87 2.10
N VAL A 208 -23.03 -25.79 1.75
CA VAL A 208 -23.57 -26.16 0.42
C VAL A 208 -24.57 -25.10 -0.02
N PRO A 209 -24.82 -24.94 -1.33
CA PRO A 209 -25.86 -24.05 -1.80
C PRO A 209 -27.21 -24.36 -1.15
N GLY A 210 -27.95 -23.32 -0.80
CA GLY A 210 -29.20 -23.45 -0.09
C GLY A 210 -29.95 -22.14 0.06
N ASN A 211 -30.99 -22.16 0.89
CA ASN A 211 -31.71 -20.97 1.27
C ASN A 211 -32.19 -21.07 2.72
N PHE A 212 -32.28 -19.93 3.36
CA PHE A 212 -33.12 -19.78 4.54
C PHE A 212 -34.08 -18.64 4.30
N HIS A 213 -35.26 -18.69 4.88
CA HIS A 213 -36.27 -17.67 4.61
C HIS A 213 -37.13 -17.40 5.82
N VAL A 214 -37.50 -16.13 5.98
CA VAL A 214 -38.41 -15.68 7.01
C VAL A 214 -39.80 -15.60 6.41
N SER A 215 -40.77 -16.27 7.03
CA SER A 215 -42.11 -16.41 6.49
C SER A 215 -43.18 -16.53 7.56
N THR A 216 -44.44 -16.43 7.12
CA THR A 216 -45.62 -16.70 7.95
C THR A 216 -46.11 -18.15 7.88
N HIS A 217 -45.68 -18.93 6.88
CA HIS A 217 -46.09 -20.33 6.78
C HIS A 217 -45.31 -21.24 7.74
N SER A 218 -44.16 -20.76 8.19
CA SER A 218 -43.31 -21.35 9.23
C SER A 218 -43.84 -21.11 10.66
N ALA A 219 -44.89 -20.30 10.81
CA ALA A 219 -45.45 -19.91 12.09
C ALA A 219 -46.69 -20.75 12.47
N THR A 220 -47.03 -20.77 13.77
CA THR A 220 -48.14 -21.57 14.31
C THR A 220 -49.51 -21.10 13.82
N ALA A 221 -49.61 -19.82 13.45
CA ALA A 221 -50.83 -19.21 12.92
C ALA A 221 -50.52 -18.45 11.61
N GLN A 222 -51.49 -18.44 10.70
CA GLN A 222 -51.37 -17.75 9.41
C GLN A 222 -52.23 -16.47 9.40
N PRO A 223 -51.65 -15.30 9.05
CA PRO A 223 -52.43 -14.08 8.88
C PRO A 223 -53.30 -14.14 7.63
N GLN A 224 -54.45 -13.46 7.67
CA GLN A 224 -55.29 -13.24 6.48
C GLN A 224 -54.60 -12.30 5.48
N ASN A 225 -53.91 -11.27 5.98
CA ASN A 225 -53.18 -10.29 5.18
C ASN A 225 -51.72 -10.25 5.67
N PRO A 226 -50.81 -11.01 5.03
CA PRO A 226 -49.39 -10.94 5.36
C PRO A 226 -48.77 -9.63 4.84
N ASP A 227 -48.01 -8.94 5.70
CA ASP A 227 -47.16 -7.81 5.30
C ASP A 227 -45.69 -8.20 5.51
N MET A 228 -44.93 -8.26 4.42
CA MET A 228 -43.51 -8.62 4.41
C MET A 228 -42.57 -7.42 4.24
N THR A 229 -43.08 -6.19 4.41
CA THR A 229 -42.24 -5.01 4.54
C THR A 229 -41.32 -5.16 5.74
N HIS A 230 -40.03 -4.87 5.56
CA HIS A 230 -39.04 -5.17 6.57
C HIS A 230 -37.80 -4.28 6.50
N VAL A 231 -37.01 -4.29 7.57
CA VAL A 231 -35.71 -3.65 7.68
C VAL A 231 -34.70 -4.68 8.16
N ILE A 232 -33.63 -4.89 7.38
CA ILE A 232 -32.55 -5.80 7.76
C ILE A 232 -31.49 -5.00 8.52
N HIS A 233 -31.33 -5.29 9.81
CA HIS A 233 -30.32 -4.61 10.64
C HIS A 233 -28.95 -5.28 10.51
N LYS A 234 -28.92 -6.61 10.51
CA LYS A 234 -27.68 -7.38 10.45
C LYS A 234 -27.92 -8.73 9.79
N LEU A 235 -27.06 -9.07 8.84
CA LEU A 235 -26.87 -10.43 8.39
C LEU A 235 -25.36 -10.67 8.32
N SER A 236 -24.86 -11.61 9.10
CA SER A 236 -23.43 -11.95 9.11
C SER A 236 -23.24 -13.45 9.21
N PHE A 237 -22.13 -13.91 8.64
CA PHE A 237 -21.76 -15.31 8.52
C PHE A 237 -20.39 -15.53 9.17
N GLY A 238 -20.28 -16.51 10.07
CA GLY A 238 -19.10 -16.80 10.88
C GLY A 238 -18.80 -15.72 11.92
N ASP A 239 -17.51 -15.61 12.29
CA ASP A 239 -17.06 -14.63 13.27
C ASP A 239 -17.23 -13.19 12.78
N THR A 240 -17.66 -12.30 13.68
CA THR A 240 -17.70 -10.87 13.39
C THR A 240 -16.29 -10.28 13.47
N LEU A 241 -15.64 -10.07 12.32
CA LEU A 241 -14.40 -9.31 12.24
C LEU A 241 -14.69 -7.81 12.35
N GLN A 242 -14.48 -7.23 13.54
CA GLN A 242 -14.37 -5.78 13.71
C GLN A 242 -12.91 -5.34 13.65
N VAL A 243 -12.24 -5.65 12.55
CA VAL A 243 -10.86 -5.19 12.34
C VAL A 243 -10.93 -3.82 11.68
N GLN A 244 -10.42 -2.78 12.35
CA GLN A 244 -10.44 -1.38 11.89
C GLN A 244 -9.79 -1.18 10.50
N ASN A 245 -8.96 -2.13 10.06
CA ASN A 245 -8.17 -2.06 8.82
C ASN A 245 -8.64 -3.01 7.71
N VAL A 246 -9.76 -3.74 7.88
CA VAL A 246 -10.30 -4.62 6.83
C VAL A 246 -11.62 -4.06 6.31
N HIS A 247 -11.55 -3.34 5.19
CA HIS A 247 -12.73 -2.90 4.45
C HIS A 247 -13.33 -4.09 3.68
N GLY A 248 -14.25 -4.82 4.33
CA GLY A 248 -14.95 -5.96 3.72
C GLY A 248 -16.47 -5.86 3.86
N ALA A 249 -17.19 -6.46 2.91
CA ALA A 249 -18.65 -6.50 2.90
C ALA A 249 -19.18 -7.64 3.80
N PHE A 250 -18.92 -7.55 5.11
CA PHE A 250 -19.34 -8.57 6.10
C PHE A 250 -20.81 -8.44 6.53
N ASN A 251 -21.42 -7.28 6.28
CA ASN A 251 -22.84 -6.99 6.57
C ASN A 251 -23.42 -6.12 5.45
N ALA A 252 -23.34 -6.59 4.20
CA ALA A 252 -23.77 -5.83 3.02
C ALA A 252 -25.26 -5.45 3.01
N LEU A 253 -26.09 -6.20 3.74
CA LEU A 253 -27.53 -5.94 3.92
C LEU A 253 -27.83 -5.11 5.17
N GLY A 254 -26.82 -4.68 5.93
CA GLY A 254 -27.01 -3.86 7.12
C GLY A 254 -27.66 -2.52 6.78
N GLY A 255 -28.84 -2.28 7.33
CA GLY A 255 -29.63 -1.06 7.08
C GLY A 255 -30.47 -1.11 5.81
N ALA A 256 -30.62 -2.27 5.16
CA ALA A 256 -31.50 -2.39 4.00
C ALA A 256 -32.98 -2.21 4.42
N ASP A 257 -33.64 -1.22 3.84
CA ASP A 257 -35.03 -0.83 4.15
C ASP A 257 -35.95 -1.18 2.97
N ARG A 258 -37.06 -1.89 3.26
CA ARG A 258 -38.13 -2.24 2.31
C ARG A 258 -39.51 -1.83 2.80
N LEU A 259 -39.61 -0.80 3.63
CA LEU A 259 -40.86 -0.30 4.19
C LEU A 259 -41.83 0.31 3.15
N THR A 260 -41.30 0.75 2.00
CA THR A 260 -42.10 1.33 0.91
C THR A 260 -42.49 0.33 -0.18
N SER A 261 -42.07 -0.93 -0.03
CA SER A 261 -42.35 -2.00 -1.00
C SER A 261 -43.78 -2.52 -0.89
N ASN A 262 -44.19 -3.38 -1.82
CA ASN A 262 -45.53 -3.97 -1.77
C ASN A 262 -45.62 -4.97 -0.59
N PRO A 263 -46.57 -4.81 0.35
CA PRO A 263 -46.73 -5.71 1.51
C PRO A 263 -46.87 -7.20 1.16
N LEU A 264 -47.46 -7.50 0.00
CA LEU A 264 -47.71 -8.86 -0.47
C LEU A 264 -46.57 -9.41 -1.35
N ALA A 265 -45.50 -8.64 -1.58
CA ALA A 265 -44.37 -9.11 -2.36
C ALA A 265 -43.45 -10.02 -1.53
N SER A 266 -42.88 -10.99 -2.21
CA SER A 266 -41.73 -11.75 -1.74
C SER A 266 -40.45 -11.00 -2.09
N HIS A 267 -39.48 -11.07 -1.18
CA HIS A 267 -38.18 -10.45 -1.34
C HIS A 267 -37.10 -11.52 -1.41
N ASP A 268 -36.47 -11.65 -2.57
CA ASP A 268 -35.37 -12.60 -2.80
C ASP A 268 -34.04 -11.87 -2.71
N TYR A 269 -33.24 -12.25 -1.73
CA TYR A 269 -31.84 -11.86 -1.56
C TYR A 269 -30.96 -13.01 -2.01
N ILE A 270 -30.27 -12.82 -3.13
CA ILE A 270 -29.31 -13.78 -3.67
C ILE A 270 -27.93 -13.38 -3.15
N LEU A 271 -27.36 -14.23 -2.30
CA LEU A 271 -26.13 -14.02 -1.57
C LEU A 271 -25.02 -14.89 -2.16
N LYS A 272 -23.91 -14.28 -2.57
CA LYS A 272 -22.69 -15.02 -2.93
C LYS A 272 -21.69 -14.87 -1.79
N ILE A 273 -21.52 -15.94 -1.02
CA ILE A 273 -20.69 -15.98 0.19
C ILE A 273 -19.25 -16.31 -0.19
N VAL A 274 -18.29 -15.54 0.33
CA VAL A 274 -16.85 -15.68 0.11
C VAL A 274 -16.16 -15.91 1.46
N PRO A 275 -15.58 -17.10 1.70
CA PRO A 275 -14.82 -17.37 2.92
C PRO A 275 -13.65 -16.39 3.07
N THR A 276 -13.47 -15.88 4.29
CA THR A 276 -12.46 -14.87 4.63
C THR A 276 -11.76 -15.26 5.92
N VAL A 277 -10.46 -15.48 5.83
CA VAL A 277 -9.60 -15.82 6.97
C VAL A 277 -8.79 -14.62 7.36
N TYR A 278 -8.78 -14.31 8.65
CA TYR A 278 -7.88 -13.32 9.24
C TYR A 278 -6.84 -14.01 10.10
N GLU A 279 -5.56 -13.81 9.80
CA GLU A 279 -4.42 -14.33 10.55
C GLU A 279 -3.68 -13.18 11.22
N ASP A 280 -3.71 -13.18 12.55
CA ASP A 280 -2.98 -12.23 13.41
C ASP A 280 -1.47 -12.54 13.39
N MET A 281 -0.64 -11.60 13.83
CA MET A 281 0.80 -11.75 14.05
C MET A 281 1.17 -12.94 14.94
N SER A 282 0.25 -13.37 15.81
CA SER A 282 0.40 -14.56 16.67
C SER A 282 0.16 -15.89 15.92
N GLY A 283 -0.27 -15.86 14.66
CA GLY A 283 -0.71 -17.04 13.90
C GLY A 283 -2.12 -17.53 14.27
N LYS A 284 -2.86 -16.78 15.09
CA LYS A 284 -4.26 -17.11 15.41
C LYS A 284 -5.13 -16.76 14.21
N GLN A 285 -5.83 -17.76 13.68
CA GLN A 285 -6.76 -17.61 12.57
C GLN A 285 -8.18 -17.36 13.08
N ARG A 286 -8.92 -16.50 12.39
CA ARG A 286 -10.36 -16.28 12.60
C ARG A 286 -11.09 -16.44 11.27
N TYR A 287 -12.23 -17.11 11.30
CA TYR A 287 -12.99 -17.46 10.11
C TYR A 287 -14.26 -16.63 10.04
N SER A 288 -14.37 -15.87 8.97
CA SER A 288 -15.51 -15.00 8.69
C SER A 288 -15.89 -15.16 7.23
N TYR A 289 -17.04 -14.63 6.86
CA TYR A 289 -17.50 -14.73 5.49
C TYR A 289 -18.03 -13.39 5.03
N GLN A 290 -17.47 -12.92 3.91
CA GLN A 290 -17.99 -11.77 3.19
C GLN A 290 -19.09 -12.24 2.24
N TYR A 291 -20.00 -11.36 1.85
CA TYR A 291 -20.96 -11.71 0.83
C TYR A 291 -21.35 -10.52 -0.02
N THR A 292 -21.67 -10.79 -1.28
CA THR A 292 -22.34 -9.84 -2.15
C THR A 292 -23.82 -10.16 -2.22
N VAL A 293 -24.64 -9.15 -2.50
CA VAL A 293 -26.09 -9.29 -2.54
C VAL A 293 -26.68 -8.76 -3.84
N ALA A 294 -27.61 -9.52 -4.41
CA ALA A 294 -28.55 -9.06 -5.42
C ALA A 294 -29.97 -9.21 -4.87
N ASN A 295 -30.83 -8.23 -5.13
CA ASN A 295 -32.21 -8.22 -4.64
C ASN A 295 -33.22 -8.33 -5.78
N LYS A 296 -34.29 -9.09 -5.56
CA LYS A 296 -35.43 -9.23 -6.47
C LYS A 296 -36.73 -9.16 -5.67
N GLU A 297 -37.72 -8.44 -6.19
CA GLU A 297 -39.06 -8.32 -5.58
C GLU A 297 -40.10 -8.84 -6.57
N TYR A 298 -41.01 -9.69 -6.11
CA TYR A 298 -42.10 -10.23 -6.94
C TYR A 298 -43.28 -10.71 -6.10
N VAL A 299 -44.47 -10.71 -6.69
CA VAL A 299 -45.66 -11.34 -6.08
C VAL A 299 -45.87 -12.69 -6.76
N ALA A 300 -45.87 -13.77 -5.98
CA ALA A 300 -46.14 -15.12 -6.48
C ALA A 300 -47.51 -15.61 -6.00
N TYR A 301 -48.30 -16.13 -6.94
CA TYR A 301 -49.59 -16.75 -6.67
C TYR A 301 -49.41 -18.27 -6.57
N SER A 302 -49.87 -18.85 -5.46
CA SER A 302 -49.97 -20.32 -5.34
C SER A 302 -51.03 -20.86 -6.29
N HIS A 303 -50.99 -22.17 -6.58
CA HIS A 303 -52.03 -22.86 -7.36
C HIS A 303 -53.44 -22.72 -6.77
N THR A 304 -53.54 -22.46 -5.46
CA THR A 304 -54.80 -22.19 -4.76
C THR A 304 -55.26 -20.73 -4.85
N GLY A 305 -54.54 -19.87 -5.57
CA GLY A 305 -54.76 -18.43 -5.65
C GLY A 305 -54.30 -17.65 -4.42
N ARG A 306 -53.82 -18.33 -3.37
CA ARG A 306 -53.26 -17.70 -2.18
C ARG A 306 -51.86 -17.16 -2.44
N ILE A 307 -51.57 -15.97 -1.95
CA ILE A 307 -50.22 -15.38 -1.97
C ILE A 307 -49.57 -15.77 -0.64
N ILE A 308 -48.41 -16.41 -0.69
CA ILE A 308 -47.61 -16.76 0.49
C ILE A 308 -46.29 -16.01 0.34
N PRO A 309 -46.24 -14.72 0.75
CA PRO A 309 -45.01 -13.96 0.62
C PRO A 309 -43.99 -14.45 1.65
N ALA A 310 -42.72 -14.27 1.34
CA ALA A 310 -41.63 -14.59 2.25
C ALA A 310 -40.39 -13.77 1.89
N ILE A 311 -39.48 -13.66 2.86
CA ILE A 311 -38.18 -13.02 2.71
C ILE A 311 -37.15 -14.14 2.54
N TRP A 312 -36.69 -14.36 1.31
CA TRP A 312 -35.77 -15.43 0.96
C TRP A 312 -34.33 -14.95 0.97
N PHE A 313 -33.46 -15.71 1.64
CA PHE A 313 -32.01 -15.56 1.58
C PHE A 313 -31.44 -16.80 0.91
N ARG A 314 -31.28 -16.73 -0.41
CA ARG A 314 -30.66 -17.79 -1.21
C ARG A 314 -29.16 -17.57 -1.18
N TYR A 315 -28.39 -18.56 -0.74
CA TYR A 315 -26.95 -18.44 -0.60
C TYR A 315 -26.23 -19.50 -1.43
N ASP A 316 -25.10 -19.07 -2.00
CA ASP A 316 -24.17 -19.92 -2.73
C ASP A 316 -22.73 -19.57 -2.29
N LEU A 317 -21.87 -20.57 -2.23
CA LEU A 317 -20.49 -20.43 -1.76
C LEU A 317 -19.54 -20.20 -2.93
N SER A 318 -18.61 -19.26 -2.77
CA SER A 318 -17.50 -19.08 -3.69
C SER A 318 -16.42 -20.12 -3.39
N PRO A 319 -15.83 -20.75 -4.42
CA PRO A 319 -14.70 -21.65 -4.22
C PRO A 319 -13.39 -20.92 -3.88
N ILE A 320 -13.38 -19.58 -3.92
CA ILE A 320 -12.21 -18.75 -3.62
C ILE A 320 -12.31 -18.24 -2.18
N THR A 321 -11.20 -18.32 -1.46
CA THR A 321 -11.02 -17.84 -0.11
C THR A 321 -10.05 -16.67 -0.07
N VAL A 322 -10.38 -15.64 0.71
CA VAL A 322 -9.54 -14.46 0.93
C VAL A 322 -8.80 -14.60 2.26
N LYS A 323 -7.47 -14.60 2.24
CA LYS A 323 -6.62 -14.59 3.44
C LYS A 323 -6.09 -13.19 3.70
N TYR A 324 -6.38 -12.62 4.86
CA TYR A 324 -5.76 -11.42 5.38
C TYR A 324 -4.69 -11.85 6.38
N THR A 325 -3.41 -11.59 6.08
CA THR A 325 -2.31 -11.87 7.01
C THR A 325 -1.69 -10.56 7.48
N GLU A 326 -1.64 -10.36 8.80
CA GLU A 326 -0.86 -9.27 9.38
C GLU A 326 0.63 -9.62 9.34
N ARG A 327 1.43 -8.77 8.69
CA ARG A 327 2.88 -8.90 8.65
C ARG A 327 3.55 -7.61 9.08
N ARG A 328 4.72 -7.74 9.70
CA ARG A 328 5.62 -6.61 9.95
C ARG A 328 6.59 -6.45 8.80
N GLN A 329 6.88 -5.19 8.49
CA GLN A 329 7.90 -4.88 7.50
C GLN A 329 9.27 -5.38 7.99
N PRO A 330 10.06 -6.02 7.13
CA PRO A 330 11.38 -6.51 7.51
C PRO A 330 12.38 -5.34 7.65
N LEU A 331 13.31 -5.46 8.59
CA LEU A 331 14.27 -4.40 8.96
C LEU A 331 15.08 -3.84 7.78
N TYR A 332 15.36 -4.65 6.76
CA TYR A 332 16.13 -4.19 5.60
C TYR A 332 15.40 -3.09 4.82
N ARG A 333 14.06 -3.11 4.76
CA ARG A 333 13.27 -2.06 4.10
C ARG A 333 13.51 -0.71 4.77
N PHE A 334 13.41 -0.68 6.10
CA PHE A 334 13.67 0.52 6.89
C PHE A 334 15.10 1.05 6.74
N ILE A 335 16.10 0.17 6.75
CA ILE A 335 17.50 0.59 6.56
C ILE A 335 17.68 1.20 5.15
N THR A 336 17.13 0.56 4.12
CA THR A 336 17.23 1.09 2.76
C THR A 336 16.53 2.44 2.58
N THR A 337 15.37 2.67 3.23
CA THR A 337 14.68 3.96 3.17
C THR A 337 15.45 5.06 3.90
N ILE A 338 16.06 4.77 5.06
CA ILE A 338 16.96 5.73 5.74
C ILE A 338 18.12 6.13 4.83
N CYS A 339 18.79 5.16 4.19
CA CYS A 339 19.89 5.46 3.27
C CYS A 339 19.42 6.35 2.11
N ALA A 340 18.22 6.11 1.58
CA ALA A 340 17.62 6.93 0.52
C ALA A 340 17.29 8.35 0.99
N ILE A 341 16.75 8.53 2.20
CA ILE A 341 16.46 9.86 2.78
C ILE A 341 17.75 10.66 2.94
N ILE A 342 18.80 10.05 3.50
CA ILE A 342 20.09 10.69 3.71
C ILE A 342 20.71 11.07 2.35
N GLY A 343 20.83 10.12 1.43
CA GLY A 343 21.41 10.36 0.09
C GLY A 343 20.61 11.37 -0.74
N GLY A 344 19.29 11.29 -0.69
CA GLY A 344 18.38 12.20 -1.39
C GLY A 344 18.49 13.63 -0.86
N THR A 345 18.49 13.82 0.46
CA THR A 345 18.60 15.17 1.04
C THR A 345 19.95 15.82 0.79
N PHE A 346 21.06 15.07 0.82
CA PHE A 346 22.37 15.62 0.42
C PHE A 346 22.41 16.03 -1.05
N THR A 347 21.80 15.24 -1.93
CA THR A 347 21.75 15.54 -3.37
C THR A 347 20.91 16.80 -3.63
N VAL A 348 19.73 16.91 -3.01
CA VAL A 348 18.84 18.08 -3.16
C VAL A 348 19.48 19.33 -2.56
N ALA A 349 20.11 19.22 -1.39
CA ALA A 349 20.84 20.32 -0.76
C ALA A 349 21.94 20.88 -1.69
N GLY A 350 22.73 20.01 -2.33
CA GLY A 350 23.76 20.44 -3.27
C GLY A 350 23.23 21.13 -4.53
N ILE A 351 22.09 20.66 -5.05
CA ILE A 351 21.43 21.30 -6.20
C ILE A 351 20.88 22.67 -5.80
N LEU A 352 20.21 22.78 -4.65
CA LEU A 352 19.66 24.04 -4.15
C LEU A 352 20.76 25.07 -3.91
N ASP A 353 21.88 24.67 -3.29
CA ASP A 353 23.02 25.56 -3.07
C ASP A 353 23.60 26.07 -4.40
N SER A 354 23.76 25.19 -5.38
CA SER A 354 24.22 25.55 -6.73
C SER A 354 23.28 26.55 -7.41
N CYS A 355 21.96 26.31 -7.35
CA CYS A 355 20.97 27.22 -7.92
C CYS A 355 20.95 28.58 -7.22
N ILE A 356 21.01 28.61 -5.88
CA ILE A 356 21.03 29.85 -5.09
C ILE A 356 22.30 30.65 -5.41
N PHE A 357 23.45 30.00 -5.51
CA PHE A 357 24.70 30.64 -5.87
C PHE A 357 24.61 31.29 -7.25
N THR A 358 24.19 30.55 -8.28
CA THR A 358 24.01 31.08 -9.64
C THR A 358 23.00 32.21 -9.70
N ALA A 359 21.87 32.10 -8.98
CA ALA A 359 20.85 33.15 -8.92
C ALA A 359 21.40 34.42 -8.23
N SER A 360 22.18 34.27 -7.16
CA SER A 360 22.79 35.39 -6.46
C SER A 360 23.81 36.14 -7.34
N GLU A 361 24.62 35.41 -8.13
CA GLU A 361 25.54 36.03 -9.09
C GLU A 361 24.80 36.70 -10.25
N ALA A 362 23.73 36.08 -10.76
CA ALA A 362 22.89 36.67 -11.79
C ALA A 362 22.22 37.96 -11.32
N TRP A 363 21.67 37.98 -10.10
CA TRP A 363 21.06 39.17 -9.50
C TRP A 363 22.07 40.29 -9.28
N LYS A 364 23.29 39.95 -8.87
CA LYS A 364 24.39 40.91 -8.71
C LYS A 364 24.82 41.52 -10.05
N LYS A 365 24.81 40.72 -11.13
CA LYS A 365 25.07 41.20 -12.50
C LYS A 365 23.96 42.13 -13.01
N ILE A 366 22.69 41.84 -12.68
CA ILE A 366 21.53 42.70 -12.99
C ILE A 366 21.63 44.05 -12.27
N GLN A 367 21.95 44.06 -10.97
CA GLN A 367 22.10 45.28 -10.16
C GLN A 367 23.25 46.19 -10.63
N LEU A 368 24.32 45.61 -11.19
CA LEU A 368 25.47 46.36 -11.71
C LEU A 368 25.25 46.88 -13.15
N GLY A 369 24.06 46.71 -13.73
CA GLY A 369 23.73 47.22 -15.08
C GLY A 369 24.52 46.58 -16.22
N LYS A 370 25.18 45.43 -15.98
CA LYS A 370 26.05 44.74 -16.95
C LYS A 370 25.30 43.63 -17.72
N ILE A 371 24.05 43.87 -18.07
CA ILE A 371 23.34 43.00 -19.01
C ILE A 371 23.31 43.73 -20.34
N HIS A 372 24.24 43.36 -21.21
CA HIS A 372 24.08 43.56 -22.64
C HIS A 372 23.78 42.21 -23.27
#